data_AF-A0AA87J600-F1
#
_entry.id   AF-A0AA87J600-F1
#
_cell.length_a   1.000
_cell.length_b   1.000
_cell.length_c   1.000
_cell.angle_alpha   90.00
_cell.angle_beta   90.00
_cell.angle_gamma   90.00
#
_symmetry.space_group_name_H-M   'P 1'
#
loop_
_entity.id
_entity.type
_entity.pdbx_description
1 polymer ?
#
loop_
_entity_poly.entity_id
_entity_poly.type
_entity_poly.pdbx_seq_one_letter_code
_entity_poly.pdbx_strand_id
1 'polypeptide(L)'
;MAVQSASIAQRFESYQPSKTLLVWACIVAAVATMIVGFSWGGWVTGGTSRTAAATAGVVARGELASAICVQRFNAAPDAASKLIDFKAIPDSYKKRQFVETGGWAMMPGETTPESRNVEGCAIALAM
;
A
#
# COMPACT_ATOMS: atom_id res chain seq x y z
N MET A 1 -31.96 10.90 47.56
CA MET A 1 -30.77 10.03 47.54
C MET A 1 -29.60 10.85 47.01
N ALA A 2 -28.87 11.55 47.91
CA ALA A 2 -27.74 12.38 47.53
C ALA A 2 -26.45 11.57 47.70
N VAL A 3 -25.85 11.15 46.59
CA VAL A 3 -24.66 10.28 46.55
C VAL A 3 -23.40 11.14 46.69
N GLN A 4 -22.78 11.05 47.87
CA GLN A 4 -21.34 10.87 48.14
C GLN A 4 -20.30 11.43 47.12
N SER A 5 -20.40 12.68 46.67
CA SER A 5 -19.35 13.30 45.83
C SER A 5 -18.13 13.80 46.63
N ALA A 6 -18.28 14.07 47.93
CA ALA A 6 -17.18 14.55 48.79
C ALA A 6 -16.11 13.49 49.15
N SER A 7 -16.43 12.19 49.04
CA SER A 7 -15.54 11.10 49.52
C SER A 7 -14.39 10.75 48.57
N ILE A 8 -14.56 10.94 47.26
CA ILE A 8 -13.56 10.54 46.26
C ILE A 8 -12.42 11.55 46.20
N ALA A 9 -12.74 12.85 46.27
CA ALA A 9 -11.75 13.92 46.26
C ALA A 9 -10.83 13.87 47.50
N GLN A 10 -11.40 13.70 48.71
CA GLN A 10 -10.63 13.55 49.94
C GLN A 10 -9.76 12.28 49.96
N ARG A 11 -10.24 11.20 49.32
CA ARG A 11 -9.46 9.96 49.13
C ARG A 11 -8.26 10.16 48.22
N PHE A 12 -8.38 11.00 47.19
CA PHE A 12 -7.26 11.38 46.33
C PHE A 12 -6.24 12.27 47.05
N GLU A 13 -6.73 13.20 47.88
CA GLU A 13 -5.88 14.14 48.64
C GLU A 13 -5.06 13.45 49.74
N SER A 14 -5.61 12.36 50.31
CA SER A 14 -4.92 11.50 51.28
C SER A 14 -4.13 10.36 50.65
N TYR A 15 -4.21 10.17 49.33
CA TYR A 15 -3.47 9.12 48.62
C TYR A 15 -2.02 9.58 48.42
N GLN A 16 -1.10 9.07 49.23
CA GLN A 16 0.34 9.16 49.01
C GLN A 16 0.80 7.86 48.35
N PRO A 17 0.74 7.76 47.01
CA PRO A 17 1.13 6.53 46.33
C PRO A 17 2.62 6.26 46.56
N SER A 18 2.96 5.02 46.88
CA SER A 18 4.36 4.62 46.91
C SER A 18 4.96 4.78 45.51
N LYS A 19 6.26 5.12 45.43
CA LYS A 19 6.96 5.26 44.15
C LYS A 19 6.80 4.02 43.27
N THR A 20 6.74 2.84 43.89
CA THR A 20 6.52 1.55 43.22
C THR A 20 5.16 1.45 42.56
N LEU A 21 4.09 1.89 43.22
CA LEU A 21 2.73 1.87 42.65
C LEU A 21 2.61 2.79 41.44
N LEU A 22 3.22 3.97 41.48
CA LEU A 22 3.24 4.89 40.34
C LEU A 22 3.98 4.29 39.13
N VAL A 23 5.14 3.65 39.35
CA VAL A 23 5.88 2.99 38.27
C VAL A 23 5.05 1.90 37.61
N TRP A 24 4.40 1.05 38.41
CA TRP A 24 3.54 -0.01 37.88
C TRP A 24 2.31 0.53 37.15
N ALA A 25 1.66 1.59 37.66
CA ALA A 25 0.54 2.22 36.98
C ALA A 25 0.94 2.78 35.61
N CYS A 26 2.11 3.43 35.51
CA CYS A 26 2.64 3.92 34.23
C CYS A 26 2.93 2.79 33.25
N ILE A 27 3.50 1.67 33.72
CA ILE A 27 3.77 0.50 32.87
C ILE A 27 2.46 -0.08 32.32
N VAL A 28 1.45 -0.27 33.18
CA VAL A 28 0.15 -0.81 32.77
C VAL A 28 -0.53 0.11 31.75
N ALA A 29 -0.51 1.44 31.99
CA ALA A 29 -1.07 2.40 31.06
C ALA A 29 -0.35 2.39 29.69
N ALA A 30 0.98 2.29 29.69
CA ALA A 30 1.77 2.20 28.46
C ALA A 30 1.44 0.93 27.66
N VAL A 31 1.40 -0.23 28.32
CA VAL A 31 1.05 -1.51 27.68
C VAL A 31 -0.37 -1.49 27.15
N ALA A 32 -1.33 -0.98 27.93
CA ALA A 32 -2.72 -0.87 27.50
C ALA A 32 -2.84 0.04 26.25
N THR A 33 -2.14 1.17 26.23
CA THR A 33 -2.12 2.09 25.07
C THR A 33 -1.52 1.41 23.84
N MET A 34 -0.43 0.66 24.00
CA MET A 34 0.15 -0.11 22.89
C MET A 34 -0.83 -1.14 22.34
N ILE A 35 -1.47 -1.94 23.20
CA ILE A 35 -2.43 -2.95 22.75
C ILE A 35 -3.58 -2.29 21.96
N VAL A 36 -4.19 -1.24 22.50
CA VAL A 36 -5.27 -0.53 21.81
C VAL A 36 -4.79 0.07 20.49
N GLY A 37 -3.60 0.71 20.49
CA GLY A 37 -3.00 1.32 19.31
C GLY A 37 -2.71 0.30 18.20
N PHE A 38 -2.05 -0.81 18.52
CA PHE A 38 -1.64 -1.84 17.55
C PHE A 38 -2.77 -2.80 17.15
N SER A 39 -3.80 -3.00 17.98
CA SER A 39 -4.95 -3.85 17.62
C SER A 39 -6.06 -3.11 16.88
N TRP A 40 -6.40 -1.88 17.31
CA TRP A 40 -7.56 -1.16 16.76
C TRP A 40 -7.21 0.22 16.21
N GLY A 41 -6.23 0.91 16.80
CA GLY A 41 -5.77 2.21 16.34
C GLY A 41 -4.97 2.21 15.03
N GLY A 42 -4.71 1.03 14.44
CA GLY A 42 -3.95 0.90 13.20
C GLY A 42 -2.48 1.29 13.34
N TRP A 43 -1.93 1.32 14.56
CA TRP A 43 -0.52 1.57 14.77
C TRP A 43 0.29 0.45 14.14
N VAL A 44 1.35 0.84 13.43
CA VAL A 44 2.29 -0.07 12.80
C VAL A 44 3.69 0.41 13.13
N THR A 45 4.65 -0.52 13.16
CA THR A 45 6.04 -0.14 13.38
C THR A 45 6.57 0.62 12.17
N GLY A 46 7.51 1.56 12.38
CA GLY A 46 8.05 2.36 11.28
C GLY A 46 8.68 1.53 10.15
N GLY A 47 9.24 0.36 10.47
CA GLY A 47 9.73 -0.60 9.48
C GLY A 47 8.60 -1.15 8.61
N THR A 48 7.51 -1.61 9.23
CA THR A 48 6.30 -2.06 8.53
C THR A 48 5.71 -0.96 7.65
N SER A 49 5.59 0.27 8.15
CA SER A 49 5.08 1.42 7.36
C SER A 49 5.93 1.69 6.14
N ARG A 50 7.26 1.65 6.28
CA ARG A 50 8.18 1.90 5.17
C ARG A 50 8.08 0.83 4.11
N THR A 51 8.04 -0.44 4.50
CA THR A 51 7.87 -1.56 3.57
C THR A 51 6.51 -1.47 2.88
N ALA A 52 5.43 -1.21 3.61
CA ALA A 52 4.10 -1.04 3.05
C ALA A 52 4.05 0.12 2.03
N ALA A 53 4.63 1.27 2.37
CA ALA A 53 4.70 2.42 1.47
C ALA A 53 5.53 2.13 0.21
N ALA A 54 6.65 1.42 0.34
CA ALA A 54 7.47 1.02 -0.80
C ALA A 54 6.73 0.05 -1.72
N THR A 55 6.09 -0.99 -1.15
CA THR A 55 5.29 -1.96 -1.91
C THR A 55 4.11 -1.28 -2.59
N ALA A 56 3.38 -0.41 -1.89
CA ALA A 56 2.28 0.35 -2.46
C ALA A 56 2.75 1.26 -3.61
N GLY A 57 3.90 1.91 -3.46
CA GLY A 57 4.50 2.72 -4.53
C GLY A 57 4.86 1.90 -5.77
N VAL A 58 5.42 0.71 -5.58
CA VAL A 58 5.74 -0.21 -6.69
C VAL A 58 4.47 -0.71 -7.39
N VAL A 59 3.43 -1.06 -6.64
CA VAL A 59 2.13 -1.48 -7.22
C VAL A 59 1.48 -0.33 -7.99
N ALA A 60 1.34 0.84 -7.38
CA ALA A 60 0.72 2.01 -8.01
C ALA A 60 1.45 2.45 -9.28
N ARG A 61 2.80 2.40 -9.30
CA ARG A 61 3.58 2.67 -10.51
C ARG A 61 3.32 1.65 -11.61
N GLY A 62 3.19 0.37 -11.25
CA GLY A 62 2.87 -0.70 -12.21
C GLY A 62 1.48 -0.54 -12.82
N GLU A 63 0.47 -0.23 -12.01
CA GLU A 63 -0.89 0.05 -12.48
C GLU A 63 -0.97 1.31 -13.35
N LEU A 64 -0.24 2.35 -12.98
CA LEU A 64 -0.14 3.56 -13.81
C LEU A 64 0.56 3.25 -15.14
N ALA A 65 1.64 2.48 -15.12
CA ALA A 65 2.37 2.10 -16.33
C ALA A 65 1.51 1.25 -17.26
N SER A 66 0.73 0.29 -16.74
CA SER A 66 -0.18 -0.51 -17.54
C SER A 66 -1.31 0.34 -18.14
N ALA A 67 -1.91 1.25 -17.36
CA ALA A 67 -2.93 2.18 -17.84
C ALA A 67 -2.40 3.08 -18.96
N ILE A 68 -1.21 3.66 -18.78
CA ILE A 68 -0.54 4.48 -19.82
C ILE A 68 -0.27 3.63 -21.07
N CYS A 69 0.18 2.38 -20.90
CA CYS A 69 0.44 1.49 -22.01
C CYS A 69 -0.82 1.22 -22.84
N VAL A 70 -1.93 0.88 -22.19
CA VAL A 70 -3.21 0.65 -22.87
C VAL A 70 -3.70 1.92 -23.59
N GLN A 71 -3.55 3.10 -22.97
CA GLN A 71 -3.90 4.37 -23.61
C GLN A 71 -3.07 4.61 -24.87
N ARG A 72 -1.74 4.40 -24.80
CA ARG A 72 -0.85 4.54 -25.96
C ARG A 72 -1.14 3.52 -27.06
N PHE A 73 -1.43 2.29 -26.67
CA PHE A 73 -1.81 1.23 -27.59
C PHE A 73 -3.08 1.60 -28.35
N ASN A 74 -4.12 2.05 -27.64
CA ASN A 74 -5.40 2.44 -28.24
C ASN A 74 -5.34 3.74 -29.05
N ALA A 75 -4.39 4.63 -28.75
CA ALA A 75 -4.16 5.84 -29.53
C ALA A 75 -3.45 5.57 -30.87
N ALA A 76 -2.86 4.37 -31.06
CA ALA A 76 -2.22 4.00 -32.30
C ALA A 76 -3.27 3.82 -33.43
N PRO A 77 -2.99 4.30 -34.66
CA PRO A 77 -3.95 4.22 -35.77
C PRO A 77 -4.29 2.78 -36.17
N ASP A 78 -3.43 1.82 -35.85
CA ASP A 78 -3.54 0.40 -36.14
C ASP A 78 -3.88 -0.44 -34.91
N ALA A 79 -4.35 0.19 -33.82
CA ALA A 79 -4.64 -0.48 -32.54
C ALA A 79 -5.55 -1.70 -32.69
N ALA A 80 -6.62 -1.59 -33.49
CA ALA A 80 -7.58 -2.68 -33.69
C ALA A 80 -6.93 -3.92 -34.34
N SER A 81 -6.13 -3.73 -35.39
CA SER A 81 -5.37 -4.82 -36.02
C SER A 81 -4.33 -5.40 -35.07
N LYS A 82 -3.57 -4.55 -34.38
CA LYS A 82 -2.54 -5.00 -33.43
C LYS A 82 -3.12 -5.76 -32.25
N LEU A 83 -4.34 -5.43 -31.84
CA LEU A 83 -5.02 -6.15 -30.76
C LEU A 83 -5.43 -7.55 -31.19
N ILE A 84 -5.88 -7.70 -32.43
CA ILE A 84 -6.19 -9.02 -33.01
C ILE A 84 -4.92 -9.86 -33.08
N ASP A 85 -3.83 -9.30 -33.61
CA ASP A 85 -2.52 -9.95 -33.67
C ASP A 85 -2.06 -10.37 -32.27
N PHE A 86 -2.17 -9.46 -31.29
CA PHE A 86 -1.79 -9.73 -29.90
C PHE A 86 -2.61 -10.86 -29.27
N LYS A 87 -3.93 -10.87 -29.49
CA LYS A 87 -4.83 -11.91 -28.97
C LYS A 87 -4.59 -13.27 -29.63
N ALA A 88 -4.13 -13.27 -30.88
CA ALA A 88 -3.78 -14.50 -31.61
C ALA A 88 -2.47 -15.15 -31.10
N ILE A 89 -1.62 -14.44 -30.39
CA ILE A 89 -0.38 -15.01 -29.82
C ILE A 89 -0.76 -15.94 -28.65
N PRO A 90 -0.40 -17.24 -28.67
CA PRO A 90 -0.70 -18.15 -27.56
C PRO A 90 0.35 -18.07 -26.44
N ASP A 91 1.57 -17.66 -26.77
CA ASP A 91 2.73 -17.67 -25.88
C ASP A 91 2.89 -16.34 -25.15
N SER A 92 2.93 -16.38 -23.82
CA SER A 92 3.04 -15.18 -22.97
C SER A 92 4.36 -14.43 -23.17
N TYR A 93 5.45 -15.15 -23.47
CA TYR A 93 6.74 -14.53 -23.74
C TYR A 93 6.71 -13.73 -25.05
N LYS A 94 6.12 -14.29 -26.12
CA LYS A 94 5.88 -13.60 -27.38
C LYS A 94 4.92 -12.42 -27.23
N LYS A 95 3.91 -12.51 -26.36
CA LYS A 95 3.04 -11.35 -26.03
C LYS A 95 3.84 -10.21 -25.39
N ARG A 96 4.71 -10.51 -24.42
CA ARG A 96 5.61 -9.48 -23.87
C ARG A 96 6.50 -8.89 -24.95
N GLN A 97 7.13 -9.73 -25.77
CA GLN A 97 8.02 -9.25 -26.83
C GLN A 97 7.28 -8.35 -27.84
N PHE A 98 6.02 -8.66 -28.15
CA PHE A 98 5.17 -7.82 -29.00
C PHE A 98 4.94 -6.44 -28.37
N VAL A 99 4.59 -6.38 -27.09
CA VAL A 99 4.41 -5.12 -26.34
C VAL A 99 5.72 -4.32 -26.23
N GLU A 100 6.83 -5.02 -26.01
CA GLU A 100 8.17 -4.44 -25.91
C GLU A 100 8.61 -3.82 -27.25
N THR A 101 8.42 -4.56 -28.35
CA THR A 101 8.74 -4.09 -29.71
C THR A 101 7.86 -2.91 -30.13
N GLY A 102 6.59 -2.90 -29.72
CA GLY A 102 5.68 -1.79 -30.00
C GLY A 102 5.93 -0.54 -29.15
N GLY A 103 6.74 -0.63 -28.10
CA GLY A 103 7.15 0.51 -27.28
C GLY A 103 6.04 1.14 -26.42
N TRP A 104 4.86 0.53 -26.34
CA TRP A 104 3.73 1.08 -25.59
C TRP A 104 3.97 1.10 -24.07
N ALA A 105 4.75 0.14 -23.56
CA ALA A 105 5.11 0.02 -22.15
C ALA A 105 6.29 0.92 -21.72
N MET A 106 6.79 1.76 -22.64
CA MET A 106 7.90 2.69 -22.39
C MET A 106 7.44 3.87 -21.52
N MET A 107 8.02 4.02 -20.33
CA MET A 107 7.70 5.16 -19.45
C MET A 107 8.41 6.44 -19.90
N PRO A 108 7.80 7.64 -19.72
CA PRO A 108 8.46 8.90 -20.01
C PRO A 108 9.77 9.06 -19.21
N GLY A 109 10.87 9.38 -19.90
CA GLY A 109 12.18 9.60 -19.29
C GLY A 109 13.05 8.35 -19.17
N GLU A 110 12.52 7.16 -19.44
CA GLU A 110 13.30 5.92 -19.52
C GLU A 110 13.88 5.74 -20.94
N THR A 111 14.98 4.99 -21.05
CA THR A 111 15.60 4.60 -22.34
C THR A 111 15.32 3.15 -22.73
N THR A 112 14.84 2.33 -21.79
CA THR A 112 14.35 0.96 -22.05
C THR A 112 13.07 0.69 -21.27
N PRO A 113 12.16 -0.16 -21.79
CA PRO A 113 10.97 -0.55 -21.06
C PRO A 113 11.35 -1.52 -19.92
N GLU A 114 10.96 -1.19 -18.69
CA GLU A 114 11.14 -2.09 -17.56
C GLU A 114 10.31 -3.37 -17.77
N SER A 115 10.90 -4.55 -17.54
CA SER A 115 10.26 -5.86 -17.76
C SER A 115 8.89 -5.97 -17.08
N ARG A 116 8.75 -5.38 -15.88
CA ARG A 116 7.50 -5.37 -15.11
C ARG A 116 6.40 -4.54 -15.76
N ASN A 117 6.75 -3.45 -16.44
CA ASN A 117 5.80 -2.61 -17.16
C ASN A 117 5.34 -3.31 -18.44
N VAL A 118 6.26 -4.01 -19.13
CA VAL A 118 5.93 -4.86 -20.29
C VAL A 118 4.98 -5.99 -19.90
N GLU A 119 5.28 -6.69 -18.81
CA GLU A 119 4.43 -7.75 -18.26
C GLU A 119 3.04 -7.23 -17.89
N GLY A 120 2.97 -6.15 -17.10
CA GLY A 120 1.71 -5.55 -16.68
C GLY A 120 0.87 -5.06 -17.85
N CYS A 121 1.51 -4.50 -18.89
CA CYS A 121 0.81 -4.10 -20.10
C CYS A 121 0.30 -5.31 -20.92
N ALA A 122 1.11 -6.36 -21.07
CA ALA A 122 0.66 -7.58 -21.74
C ALA A 122 -0.54 -8.22 -21.01
N ILE A 123 -0.56 -8.21 -19.69
CA ILE A 123 -1.71 -8.67 -18.89
C ILE A 123 -2.93 -7.77 -19.13
N ALA A 124 -2.75 -6.44 -19.09
CA ALA A 124 -3.85 -5.49 -19.28
C ALA A 124 -4.48 -5.54 -20.67
N LEU A 125 -3.70 -5.81 -21.73
CA LEU A 125 -4.20 -6.00 -23.10
C LEU A 125 -4.82 -7.38 -23.35
N ALA A 126 -4.49 -8.36 -22.50
CA ALA A 126 -5.04 -9.71 -22.59
C ALA A 126 -6.40 -9.87 -21.90
N MET A 127 -6.77 -8.91 -21.04
CA MET A 127 -8.08 -8.84 -20.39
C MET A 127 -9.13 -8.24 -21.34
#